data_AF-A0AA86NFZ5-F1
#
_entry.id   AF-A0AA86NFZ5-F1
#
_cell.length_a   1.000
_cell.length_b   1.000
_cell.length_c   1.000
_cell.angle_alpha   90.00
_cell.angle_beta   90.00
_cell.angle_gamma   90.00
#
_symmetry.space_group_name_H-M   'P 1'
#
loop_
_entity.id
_entity.type
_entity.pdbx_description
1 polymer ?
#
loop_
_entity_poly.entity_id
_entity_poly.type
_entity_poly.pdbx_seq_one_letter_code
_entity_poly.pdbx_strand_id
1 'polypeptide(L)'
;MQITEWDSNINSPIKRYKRLDKAQIDLALSYMQEFQISIRKTAEVFDIPKSTLHREVQKRSQTQKEANLAPDQELLIQQLEKLSENLM
;
A
#
# COMPACT_ATOMS: atom_id res chain seq x y z
N MET A 1 27.99 -37.53 -1.64
CA MET A 1 27.55 -36.12 -1.64
C MET A 1 26.06 -36.11 -1.95
N GLN A 2 25.22 -35.68 -1.00
CA GLN A 2 23.79 -35.57 -1.24
C GLN A 2 23.50 -34.15 -1.73
N ILE A 3 23.12 -34.01 -2.99
CA ILE A 3 22.63 -32.76 -3.56
C ILE A 3 21.15 -32.70 -3.15
N THR A 4 20.81 -31.80 -2.22
CA THR A 4 19.44 -31.58 -1.78
C THR A 4 18.66 -30.87 -2.90
N GLU A 5 17.45 -31.35 -3.16
CA GLU A 5 16.50 -30.93 -4.21
C GLU A 5 16.00 -29.48 -4.03
N TRP A 6 16.88 -28.48 -4.12
CA TRP A 6 16.51 -27.06 -4.03
C TRP A 6 16.17 -26.39 -5.37
N ASP A 7 16.20 -27.13 -6.48
CA ASP A 7 16.05 -26.56 -7.84
C ASP A 7 14.67 -26.79 -8.49
N SER A 8 13.65 -27.19 -7.73
CA SER A 8 12.35 -27.55 -8.31
C SER A 8 11.46 -26.38 -8.74
N ASN A 9 11.91 -25.12 -8.78
CA ASN A 9 11.03 -24.02 -9.19
C ASN A 9 11.68 -22.82 -9.89
N ILE A 10 12.82 -23.02 -10.56
CA ILE A 10 13.47 -21.96 -11.35
C ILE A 10 12.91 -21.93 -12.80
N ASN A 11 12.14 -22.96 -13.20
CA ASN A 11 11.54 -23.09 -14.53
C ASN A 11 10.10 -22.57 -14.64
N SER A 12 9.60 -21.82 -13.65
CA SER A 12 8.31 -21.16 -13.81
C SER A 12 8.47 -20.06 -14.87
N PRO A 13 7.71 -20.08 -15.99
CA PRO A 13 7.80 -19.04 -17.01
C PRO A 13 7.67 -17.68 -16.33
N ILE A 14 8.62 -16.76 -16.58
CA ILE A 14 8.51 -15.39 -16.07
C ILE A 14 7.21 -14.82 -16.65
N LYS A 15 6.14 -14.85 -15.86
CA LYS A 15 4.86 -14.25 -16.22
C LYS A 15 5.12 -12.78 -16.47
N ARG A 16 5.09 -12.36 -17.73
CA ARG A 16 5.12 -10.95 -18.09
C ARG A 16 3.75 -10.39 -17.73
N TYR A 17 3.66 -9.78 -16.56
CA TYR A 17 2.46 -9.09 -16.16
C TYR A 17 2.19 -7.96 -17.17
N LYS A 18 0.97 -7.95 -17.72
CA LYS A 18 0.47 -6.83 -18.54
C LYS A 18 0.62 -5.54 -17.72
N ARG A 19 0.77 -4.39 -18.39
CA ARG A 19 0.67 -3.09 -17.72
C ARG A 19 -0.62 -3.08 -16.90
N LEU A 20 -0.49 -2.93 -15.58
CA LEU A 20 -1.62 -2.91 -14.68
C LEU A 20 -2.29 -1.55 -14.73
N ASP A 21 -3.58 -1.55 -15.01
CA ASP A 21 -4.37 -0.33 -14.96
C ASP A 21 -4.62 0.05 -13.50
N LYS A 22 -4.46 1.35 -13.20
CA LYS A 22 -4.68 1.87 -11.84
C LYS A 22 -6.08 1.52 -11.32
N ALA A 23 -7.10 1.58 -12.18
CA ALA A 23 -8.48 1.22 -11.84
C ALA A 23 -8.60 -0.24 -11.38
N GLN A 24 -7.85 -1.16 -11.98
CA GLN A 24 -7.86 -2.58 -11.60
C GLN A 24 -7.22 -2.80 -10.23
N ILE A 25 -6.12 -2.08 -9.94
CA ILE A 25 -5.47 -2.09 -8.63
C ILE A 25 -6.43 -1.53 -7.56
N ASP A 26 -7.08 -0.42 -7.85
CA ASP A 26 -8.00 0.22 -6.90
C ASP A 26 -9.20 -0.69 -6.59
N LEU A 27 -9.77 -1.35 -7.60
CA LEU A 27 -10.84 -2.33 -7.42
C LEU A 27 -10.39 -3.53 -6.57
N ALA A 28 -9.20 -4.07 -6.83
CA ALA A 28 -8.65 -5.18 -6.06
C ALA A 28 -8.45 -4.83 -4.57
N LEU A 29 -8.00 -3.61 -4.28
CA LEU A 29 -7.83 -3.13 -2.91
C LEU A 29 -9.17 -2.91 -2.21
N SER A 30 -10.18 -2.36 -2.90
CA SER A 30 -11.53 -2.22 -2.36
C SER A 30 -12.14 -3.59 -2.07
N TYR A 31 -12.00 -4.55 -3.00
CA TYR A 31 -12.46 -5.93 -2.82
C TYR A 31 -11.79 -6.60 -1.61
N MET A 32 -10.48 -6.38 -1.39
CA MET A 32 -9.81 -6.86 -0.19
C MET A 32 -10.44 -6.33 1.10
N GLN A 33 -10.74 -5.04 1.14
CA GLN A 33 -11.28 -4.37 2.32
C GLN A 33 -12.72 -4.78 2.61
N GLU A 34 -13.56 -4.83 1.58
CA GLU A 34 -14.98 -5.18 1.69
C GLU A 34 -15.17 -6.64 2.11
N PHE A 35 -14.42 -7.57 1.50
CA PHE A 35 -14.59 -9.00 1.73
C PHE A 35 -13.59 -9.59 2.75
N GLN A 36 -12.72 -8.77 3.34
CA GLN A 36 -11.67 -9.20 4.29
C GLN A 36 -10.78 -10.32 3.74
N ILE A 37 -10.43 -10.21 2.45
CA ILE A 37 -9.67 -11.23 1.72
C ILE A 37 -8.17 -10.93 1.79
N SER A 38 -7.37 -11.98 1.95
CA SER A 38 -5.91 -11.88 2.01
C SER A 38 -5.29 -11.43 0.68
N ILE A 39 -4.14 -10.76 0.76
CA ILE A 39 -3.37 -10.30 -0.41
C ILE A 39 -3.13 -11.43 -1.42
N ARG A 40 -2.84 -12.65 -0.94
CA ARG A 40 -2.58 -13.82 -1.81
C ARG A 40 -3.81 -14.16 -2.65
N LYS A 41 -4.97 -14.25 -2.01
CA LYS A 41 -6.22 -14.64 -2.67
C LYS A 41 -6.68 -13.55 -3.64
N THR A 42 -6.50 -12.28 -3.30
CA THR A 42 -6.79 -11.17 -4.23
C THR A 42 -5.84 -11.14 -5.42
N ALA A 43 -4.54 -11.38 -5.19
CA ALA A 43 -3.55 -11.48 -6.26
C ALA A 43 -3.96 -12.53 -7.31
N GLU A 44 -4.46 -13.68 -6.87
CA GLU A 44 -4.96 -14.74 -7.74
C GLU A 44 -6.24 -14.35 -8.48
N VAL A 45 -7.22 -13.77 -7.77
CA VAL A 45 -8.52 -13.39 -8.36
C VAL A 45 -8.38 -12.30 -9.43
N PHE A 46 -7.51 -11.32 -9.20
CA PHE A 46 -7.34 -10.17 -10.10
C PHE A 46 -6.15 -10.31 -11.06
N ASP A 47 -5.42 -11.42 -11.01
CA ASP A 47 -4.15 -11.67 -11.73
C ASP A 47 -3.14 -10.51 -11.54
N ILE A 48 -2.99 -10.05 -10.29
CA ILE A 48 -2.09 -8.97 -9.90
C ILE A 48 -0.92 -9.56 -9.11
N PRO A 49 0.35 -9.15 -9.35
CA PRO A 49 1.47 -9.61 -8.54
C PRO A 49 1.28 -9.28 -7.06
N LYS A 50 1.52 -10.26 -6.18
CA LYS A 50 1.46 -10.09 -4.73
C LYS A 50 2.31 -8.90 -4.24
N SER A 51 3.49 -8.72 -4.82
CA SER A 51 4.40 -7.60 -4.51
C SER A 51 3.79 -6.24 -4.85
N THR A 52 3.00 -6.18 -5.93
CA THR A 52 2.31 -4.95 -6.34
C THR A 52 1.22 -4.60 -5.35
N LEU A 53 0.36 -5.56 -4.98
CA LEU A 53 -0.66 -5.33 -3.94
C LEU A 53 -0.03 -4.94 -2.61
N HIS A 54 1.05 -5.62 -2.19
CA HIS A 54 1.74 -5.30 -0.95
C HIS A 54 2.26 -3.85 -0.92
N ARG A 55 2.90 -3.42 -2.02
CA ARG A 55 3.38 -2.04 -2.18
C ARG A 55 2.24 -1.03 -2.09
N GLU A 56 1.12 -1.30 -2.78
CA GLU A 56 0.00 -0.36 -2.80
C GLU A 56 -0.77 -0.30 -1.47
N VAL A 57 -0.90 -1.43 -0.77
CA VAL A 57 -1.41 -1.46 0.62
C VAL A 57 -0.52 -0.61 1.53
N GLN A 58 0.81 -0.78 1.47
CA GLN A 58 1.75 0.00 2.27
C GLN A 58 1.67 1.49 1.98
N LYS A 59 1.60 1.88 0.70
CA LYS A 59 1.43 3.29 0.30
C LYS A 59 0.16 3.89 0.89
N ARG A 60 -0.98 3.21 0.79
CA ARG A 60 -2.25 3.69 1.35
C ARG A 60 -2.17 3.87 2.86
N SER A 61 -1.58 2.93 3.57
CA SER A 61 -1.36 3.04 5.03
C SER A 61 -0.42 4.19 5.39
N GLN A 62 0.60 4.44 4.58
CA GLN A 62 1.52 5.56 4.79
C GLN A 62 0.82 6.90 4.56
N THR A 63 0.05 7.05 3.48
CA THR A 63 -0.75 8.25 3.22
C THR A 63 -1.76 8.52 4.34
N GLN A 64 -2.39 7.48 4.89
CA GLN A 64 -3.28 7.63 6.04
C GLN A 64 -2.54 8.10 7.29
N LYS A 65 -1.34 7.58 7.56
CA LYS A 65 -0.52 8.06 8.70
C LYS A 65 -0.11 9.52 8.51
N GLU A 66 0.36 9.88 7.33
CA GLU A 66 0.75 11.25 6.99
C GLU A 66 -0.45 12.22 7.09
N ALA A 67 -1.65 11.80 6.68
CA ALA A 67 -2.87 12.58 6.87
C ALA A 67 -3.24 12.77 8.34
N ASN A 68 -3.01 11.77 9.19
CA ASN A 68 -3.23 11.87 10.65
C ASN A 68 -2.09 12.62 11.38
N LEU A 69 -0.96 12.84 10.72
CA LEU A 69 0.17 13.63 11.21
C LEU A 69 0.14 15.09 10.69
N ALA A 70 -0.87 15.45 9.90
CA ALA A 70 -1.12 16.84 9.57
C ALA A 70 -1.28 17.62 10.88
N PRO A 71 -0.55 18.74 11.06
CA PRO A 71 -0.61 19.48 12.31
C PRO A 71 -2.06 19.86 12.56
N ASP A 72 -2.55 19.50 13.75
CA ASP A 72 -3.88 19.82 14.19
C ASP A 72 -4.12 21.31 13.94
N GLN A 73 -5.11 21.65 13.11
CA GLN A 73 -5.27 23.02 12.65
C GLN A 73 -5.47 23.97 13.83
N GLU A 74 -6.04 23.47 14.93
CA GLU A 74 -6.14 24.18 16.22
C GLU A 74 -4.78 24.54 16.83
N LEU A 75 -3.79 23.64 16.79
CA LEU A 75 -2.45 23.91 17.33
C LEU A 75 -1.71 24.98 16.53
N LEU A 76 -1.93 25.00 15.21
CA LEU A 76 -1.33 25.96 14.30
C LEU A 76 -1.96 27.35 14.45
N ILE A 77 -3.27 27.41 14.70
CA ILE A 77 -4.01 28.64 15.02
C ILE A 77 -3.54 29.20 16.38
N GLN A 78 -3.43 28.38 17.43
CA GLN A 78 -2.95 28.83 18.75
C GLN A 78 -1.51 29.35 18.73
N GLN A 79 -0.64 28.77 17.90
CA GLN A 79 0.73 29.27 17.75
C GLN A 79 0.77 30.61 17.03
N LEU A 80 -0.09 30.83 16.03
CA LEU A 80 -0.20 32.12 15.33
C LEU A 80 -0.75 33.20 16.26
N GLU A 81 -1.74 32.90 17.09
CA GLU A 81 -2.28 33.83 18.09
C GLU A 81 -1.20 34.25 19.09
N LYS A 82 -0.47 33.30 19.67
CA LYS A 82 0.65 33.59 20.59
C LYS A 82 1.77 34.42 19.96
N LEU A 83 2.06 34.23 18.68
CA LEU A 83 3.06 35.02 17.98
C LEU A 83 2.57 36.45 17.72
N SER A 84 1.27 36.62 17.46
CA SER A 84 0.67 37.95 17.30
C SER A 84 0.64 38.76 18.60
N GLU A 85 0.47 38.10 19.75
CA GLU A 85 0.47 38.74 21.08
C GLU A 85 1.85 39.26 21.49
N ASN A 86 2.95 38.64 21.03
CA ASN A 86 4.31 39.08 21.36
C ASN A 86 4.81 40.25 20.48
N LEU A 87 4.03 40.67 19.48
CA LEU A 87 4.35 41.77 18.57
C LEU A 87 3.60 43.07 18.91
N MET A 88 2.75 43.08 19.94
CA MET A 88 2.20 44.28 20.57
C MET A 88 2.97 44.66 21.84
#